data_AF-A0A932PYJ1-F1
#
_entry.id   AF-A0A932PYJ1-F1
#
_cell.length_a   1.000
_cell.length_b   1.000
_cell.length_c   1.000
_cell.angle_alpha   90.00
_cell.angle_beta   90.00
_cell.angle_gamma   90.00
#
_symmetry.space_group_name_H-M   'P 1'
#
loop_
_entity.id
_entity.type
_entity.pdbx_description
1 polymer ?
#
loop_
_entity_poly.entity_id
_entity_poly.type
_entity_poly.pdbx_seq_one_letter_code
_entity_poly.pdbx_strand_id
1 'polypeptide(L)'
;MRSLVREVVNRVLAEKNSAATQTAAPNAPAQKIIAIGADHGGFALKQDLVKYLAELGYAAQDCGTFSTDAVDYPDIAYAVAKLVSDGAALRGIIIDGAGIGSAMTANKVPG
;
A
#
# COMPACT_ATOMS: atom_id res chain seq x y z
N MET A 1 -49.40 10.81 -8.98
CA MET A 1 -49.12 9.40 -9.35
C MET A 1 -47.63 9.02 -9.37
N ARG A 2 -46.69 9.95 -9.64
CA ARG A 2 -45.23 9.66 -9.66
C ARG A 2 -44.56 9.53 -8.28
N SER A 3 -45.16 10.04 -7.21
CA SER A 3 -44.61 9.96 -5.84
C SER A 3 -44.76 8.57 -5.24
N LEU A 4 -45.94 7.94 -5.41
CA LEU A 4 -46.23 6.61 -4.89
C LEU A 4 -45.31 5.53 -5.50
N VAL A 5 -45.05 5.63 -6.81
CA VAL A 5 -44.11 4.72 -7.50
C VAL A 5 -42.70 4.86 -6.94
N ARG A 6 -42.25 6.09 -6.66
CA ARG A 6 -40.91 6.34 -6.11
C ARG A 6 -40.79 5.84 -4.66
N GLU A 7 -41.85 5.98 -3.87
CA GLU A 7 -41.88 5.46 -2.49
C GLU A 7 -41.89 3.92 -2.46
N VAL A 8 -42.68 3.29 -3.33
CA VAL A 8 -42.71 1.82 -3.47
C VAL A 8 -41.36 1.29 -3.96
N VAL A 9 -40.74 1.94 -4.95
CA VAL A 9 -39.39 1.57 -5.42
C VAL A 9 -38.36 1.69 -4.29
N ASN A 10 -38.41 2.78 -3.52
CA ASN A 10 -37.48 2.97 -2.40
C ASN A 10 -37.69 1.93 -1.28
N ARG A 11 -38.94 1.52 -1.00
CA ARG A 11 -39.22 0.42 -0.06
C ARG A 11 -38.70 -0.91 -0.56
N VAL A 12 -38.95 -1.26 -1.83
CA VAL A 12 -38.45 -2.52 -2.40
C VAL A 12 -36.92 -2.57 -2.41
N LEU A 13 -36.25 -1.43 -2.65
CA LEU A 13 -34.79 -1.33 -2.56
C LEU A 13 -34.28 -1.45 -1.11
N ALA A 14 -34.97 -0.84 -0.13
CA ALA A 14 -34.62 -0.95 1.28
C ALA A 14 -34.86 -2.37 1.84
N GLU A 15 -35.93 -3.04 1.42
CA GLU A 15 -36.25 -4.43 1.77
C GLU A 15 -35.25 -5.41 1.15
N LYS A 16 -34.80 -5.18 -0.09
CA LYS A 16 -33.70 -5.96 -0.69
C LYS A 16 -32.38 -5.80 0.06
N ASN A 17 -32.14 -4.65 0.69
CA ASN A 17 -30.97 -4.43 1.55
C ASN A 17 -31.14 -5.00 2.96
N SER A 18 -32.36 -5.30 3.41
CA SER A 18 -32.65 -5.82 4.76
C SER A 18 -32.89 -7.34 4.79
N ALA A 19 -33.27 -7.94 3.67
CA ALA A 19 -33.39 -9.40 3.52
C ALA A 19 -32.07 -10.09 3.12
N ALA A 20 -31.01 -9.33 2.88
CA ALA A 20 -29.64 -9.81 2.79
C ALA A 20 -28.95 -9.67 4.15
N THR A 21 -29.38 -10.46 5.13
CA THR A 21 -28.53 -10.78 6.28
C THR A 21 -27.30 -11.53 5.74
N GLN A 22 -26.26 -10.79 5.35
CA GLN A 22 -24.99 -11.39 4.96
C GLN A 22 -24.27 -11.81 6.24
N THR A 23 -24.26 -13.12 6.51
CA THR A 23 -23.12 -13.79 7.12
C THR A 23 -21.90 -13.50 6.24
N ALA A 24 -21.17 -12.42 6.54
CA ALA A 24 -19.93 -12.09 5.85
C ALA A 24 -18.80 -13.00 6.38
N ALA A 25 -18.35 -13.92 5.54
CA ALA A 25 -17.02 -14.54 5.64
C ALA A 25 -16.12 -13.92 4.55
N PRO A 26 -14.78 -13.95 4.71
CA PRO A 26 -13.95 -12.80 5.11
C PRO A 26 -13.47 -11.94 3.92
N ASN A 27 -13.25 -10.66 4.22
CA ASN A 27 -12.34 -9.71 3.57
C ASN A 27 -12.50 -9.49 2.06
N ALA A 28 -13.06 -8.32 1.70
CA ALA A 28 -12.55 -7.59 0.54
C ALA A 28 -11.02 -7.56 0.61
N PRO A 29 -10.26 -7.69 -0.51
CA PRO A 29 -8.80 -7.68 -0.42
C PRO A 29 -8.40 -6.35 0.21
N ALA A 30 -7.92 -6.38 1.45
CA ALA A 30 -7.23 -5.26 2.05
C ALA A 30 -6.16 -4.84 1.03
N GLN A 31 -6.21 -3.58 0.59
CA GLN A 31 -5.29 -3.07 -0.40
C GLN A 31 -3.88 -3.41 0.06
N LYS A 32 -3.17 -4.23 -0.70
CA LYS A 32 -1.87 -4.77 -0.27
C LYS A 32 -0.85 -3.66 -0.39
N ILE A 33 -0.49 -3.07 0.76
CA ILE A 33 0.49 -1.99 0.84
C ILE A 33 1.90 -2.58 0.72
N ILE A 34 2.72 -1.99 -0.15
CA ILE A 34 4.15 -2.26 -0.29
C ILE A 34 4.89 -1.00 0.11
N ALA A 35 5.65 -1.05 1.19
CA ALA A 35 6.56 0.03 1.54
C ALA A 35 7.72 0.02 0.54
N ILE A 36 8.04 1.18 -0.04
CA ILE A 36 9.11 1.28 -1.02
C ILE A 36 9.97 2.50 -0.73
N GLY A 37 11.28 2.32 -0.83
CA GLY A 37 12.23 3.41 -0.68
C GLY A 37 13.48 3.23 -1.54
N ALA A 38 14.23 4.30 -1.72
CA ALA A 38 15.48 4.29 -2.46
C ALA A 38 16.45 5.36 -1.97
N ASP A 39 17.76 5.13 -2.12
CA ASP A 39 18.73 6.22 -2.08
C ASP A 39 18.65 7.09 -3.35
N HIS A 40 19.53 8.09 -3.42
CA HIS A 40 19.60 9.01 -4.55
C HIS A 40 19.91 8.33 -5.88
N GLY A 41 20.70 7.25 -5.89
CA GLY A 41 20.99 6.46 -7.09
C GLY A 41 19.79 5.62 -7.55
N GLY A 42 18.98 5.14 -6.61
CA GLY A 42 17.80 4.32 -6.87
C GLY A 42 16.52 5.10 -7.19
N PHE A 43 16.52 6.44 -7.11
CA PHE A 43 15.30 7.26 -7.22
C PHE A 43 14.51 7.02 -8.51
N ALA A 44 15.18 6.97 -9.67
CA ALA A 44 14.50 6.74 -10.96
C ALA A 44 13.84 5.36 -11.01
N LEU A 45 14.55 4.31 -10.61
CA LEU A 45 14.02 2.94 -10.58
C LEU A 45 12.85 2.81 -9.61
N LYS A 46 12.91 3.50 -8.46
CA LYS A 46 11.78 3.55 -7.51
C LYS A 46 10.51 4.07 -8.16
N GLN A 47 10.60 5.18 -8.91
CA GLN A 47 9.43 5.77 -9.56
C GLN A 47 8.81 4.82 -10.59
N ASP A 48 9.61 4.05 -11.32
CA ASP A 48 9.10 3.06 -12.26
C ASP A 48 8.48 1.85 -11.54
N LEU A 49 9.08 1.39 -10.44
CA LEU A 49 8.49 0.33 -9.61
C LEU A 49 7.18 0.75 -8.95
N VAL A 50 7.03 2.01 -8.53
CA VAL A 50 5.74 2.51 -7.99
C VAL A 50 4.62 2.36 -9.01
N LYS A 51 4.87 2.71 -10.28
CA LYS A 51 3.88 2.54 -11.37
C LYS A 51 3.57 1.07 -11.60
N TYR A 52 4.62 0.24 -11.67
CA TYR A 52 4.46 -1.20 -11.88
C TYR A 52 3.68 -1.89 -10.74
N LEU A 53 3.93 -1.49 -9.48
CA LEU A 53 3.15 -1.97 -8.33
C LEU A 53 1.67 -1.61 -8.45
N ALA A 54 1.36 -0.40 -8.94
CA ALA A 54 -0.01 0.02 -9.17
C ALA A 54 -0.69 -0.81 -10.28
N GLU A 55 0.01 -1.13 -11.36
CA GLU A 55 -0.48 -2.03 -12.42
C GLU A 55 -0.79 -3.44 -11.90
N LEU A 56 -0.03 -3.90 -10.91
CA LEU A 56 -0.24 -5.18 -10.22
C LEU A 56 -1.32 -5.12 -9.12
N GLY A 57 -1.94 -3.96 -8.88
CA GLY A 57 -2.98 -3.77 -7.87
C GLY A 57 -2.48 -3.59 -6.44
N TYR A 58 -1.19 -3.27 -6.25
CA TYR A 58 -0.61 -2.91 -4.95
C TYR A 58 -0.65 -1.40 -4.73
N ALA A 59 -0.82 -0.97 -3.47
CA ALA A 59 -0.54 0.40 -3.08
C ALA A 59 0.93 0.54 -2.71
N ALA A 60 1.63 1.53 -3.25
CA ALA A 60 2.98 1.84 -2.82
C ALA A 60 2.95 2.90 -1.71
N GLN A 61 3.57 2.61 -0.57
CA GLN A 61 3.87 3.59 0.47
C GLN A 61 5.33 4.05 0.29
N ASP A 62 5.50 5.20 -0.35
CA ASP A 62 6.81 5.76 -0.67
C ASP A 62 7.46 6.40 0.59
N CYS A 63 8.60 5.84 1.00
CA CYS A 63 9.37 6.26 2.18
C CYS A 63 10.55 7.18 1.82
N GLY A 64 10.63 7.64 0.57
CA GLY A 64 11.74 8.45 0.05
C GLY A 64 12.77 7.63 -0.73
N THR A 65 13.85 8.23 -1.23
CA THR A 65 14.05 9.68 -1.38
C THR A 65 13.06 10.27 -2.39
N PHE A 66 12.87 11.58 -2.38
CA PHE A 66 11.92 12.29 -3.26
C PHE A 66 12.60 13.08 -4.38
N SER A 67 13.92 13.00 -4.47
CA SER A 67 14.72 13.64 -5.51
C SER A 67 15.99 12.83 -5.79
N THR A 68 16.80 13.30 -6.73
CA THR A 68 18.15 12.78 -7.00
C THR A 68 19.21 13.39 -6.09
N ASP A 69 18.83 14.19 -5.11
CA ASP A 69 19.78 14.81 -4.19
C ASP A 69 20.36 13.76 -3.25
N ALA A 70 21.64 13.91 -2.91
CA ALA A 70 22.35 12.96 -2.08
C ALA A 70 21.66 12.79 -0.71
N VAL A 71 21.46 11.53 -0.33
CA VAL A 71 20.86 11.09 0.93
C VAL A 71 21.54 9.83 1.42
N ASP A 72 21.37 9.55 2.71
CA ASP A 72 21.86 8.34 3.36
C ASP A 72 20.80 7.24 3.33
N TYR A 73 21.12 6.12 2.67
CA TYR A 73 20.21 4.97 2.56
C TYR A 73 19.72 4.38 3.90
N PRO A 74 20.47 4.42 5.04
CA PRO A 74 20.01 3.82 6.28
C PRO A 74 18.70 4.39 6.81
N ASP A 75 18.47 5.70 6.68
CA ASP A 75 17.25 6.35 7.17
C ASP A 75 16.01 5.81 6.44
N ILE A 76 16.15 5.64 5.12
CA ILE A 76 15.09 5.18 4.23
C ILE A 76 14.87 3.66 4.39
N ALA A 77 15.96 2.90 4.49
CA ALA A 77 15.91 1.47 4.76
C ALA A 77 15.23 1.16 6.10
N TYR A 78 15.52 1.94 7.14
CA TYR A 78 14.87 1.84 8.44
C TYR A 78 13.37 2.16 8.35
N ALA A 79 12.99 3.25 7.66
CA ALA A 79 11.58 3.61 7.49
C ALA A 79 10.78 2.50 6.80
N VAL A 80 11.31 1.92 5.72
CA VAL A 80 10.67 0.79 5.01
C VAL A 80 10.57 -0.43 5.92
N ALA A 81 11.67 -0.83 6.58
CA ALA A 81 11.70 -2.00 7.45
C ALA A 81 10.76 -1.85 8.65
N LYS A 82 10.63 -0.65 9.22
CA LYS A 82 9.73 -0.35 10.33
C LYS A 82 8.26 -0.54 9.95
N LEU A 83 7.85 -0.09 8.77
CA LEU A 83 6.47 -0.29 8.29
C LEU A 83 6.13 -1.77 8.10
N VAL A 84 7.10 -2.58 7.67
CA VAL A 84 6.93 -4.03 7.54
C VAL A 84 6.84 -4.70 8.92
N SER A 85 7.77 -4.37 9.81
CA SER A 85 7.81 -4.86 11.19
C SER A 85 6.52 -4.55 11.96
N ASP A 86 5.97 -3.35 11.77
CA ASP A 86 4.72 -2.91 12.41
C ASP A 86 3.45 -3.52 11.78
N GLY A 87 3.58 -4.27 10.67
CA GLY A 87 2.45 -4.81 9.91
C GLY A 87 1.66 -3.76 9.12
N ALA A 88 2.16 -2.51 9.05
CA ALA A 88 1.56 -1.43 8.25
C ALA A 88 1.76 -1.64 6.74
N ALA A 89 2.83 -2.34 6.35
CA ALA A 89 3.08 -2.78 4.99
C ALA A 89 3.24 -4.30 4.92
N LEU A 90 2.73 -4.91 3.84
CA LEU A 90 2.84 -6.34 3.61
C LEU A 90 4.30 -6.76 3.34
N ARG A 91 5.02 -5.95 2.56
CA ARG A 91 6.42 -6.15 2.17
C ARG A 91 7.12 -4.81 2.00
N GLY A 92 8.46 -4.85 2.02
CA GLY A 92 9.34 -3.72 1.80
C GLY A 92 10.20 -3.92 0.55
N ILE A 93 10.44 -2.86 -0.20
CA ILE A 93 11.41 -2.80 -1.32
C ILE A 93 12.35 -1.62 -1.04
N ILE A 94 13.66 -1.86 -1.03
CA ILE A 94 14.67 -0.82 -0.84
C ILE A 94 15.67 -0.89 -2.00
N ILE A 95 15.98 0.26 -2.59
CA ILE A 95 16.86 0.38 -3.74
C ILE A 95 18.04 1.28 -3.35
N ASP A 96 19.25 0.74 -3.40
CA ASP A 96 20.47 1.52 -3.30
C ASP A 96 21.48 1.02 -4.35
N GLY A 97 22.68 1.58 -4.40
CA GLY A 97 23.68 1.20 -5.40
C GLY A 97 23.97 -0.31 -5.53
N ALA A 98 23.99 -1.08 -4.43
CA ALA A 98 24.35 -2.51 -4.45
C ALA A 98 23.34 -3.43 -3.74
N GLY A 99 22.37 -2.87 -3.03
CA GLY A 99 21.42 -3.53 -2.14
C GLY A 99 21.99 -4.02 -0.80
N ILE A 100 23.32 -4.12 -0.66
CA ILE A 100 23.95 -4.72 0.53
C ILE A 100 23.77 -3.82 1.77
N GLY A 101 23.97 -2.51 1.61
CA GLY A 101 23.88 -1.53 2.69
C GLY A 101 22.48 -1.49 3.28
N SER A 102 21.48 -1.23 2.44
CA SER A 102 20.07 -1.22 2.85
C SER A 102 19.61 -2.56 3.43
N ALA A 103 20.03 -3.70 2.86
CA ALA A 103 19.70 -5.01 3.42
C ALA A 103 20.28 -5.20 4.83
N MET A 104 21.52 -4.76 5.08
CA MET A 104 22.09 -4.79 6.43
C MET A 104 21.30 -3.91 7.40
N THR A 105 20.92 -2.68 7.00
CA THR A 105 20.14 -1.77 7.86
C THR A 105 18.74 -2.31 8.14
N ALA A 106 18.01 -2.76 7.11
CA ALA A 106 16.67 -3.30 7.25
C ALA A 106 16.62 -4.49 8.21
N ASN A 107 17.60 -5.40 8.12
CA ASN A 107 17.70 -6.58 8.99
C ASN A 107 18.12 -6.25 10.45
N LYS A 108 18.37 -4.98 10.80
CA LYS A 108 18.51 -4.56 12.21
C LYS A 108 17.17 -4.28 12.88
N VAL A 109 16.09 -4.14 12.12
CA VAL A 109 14.74 -3.97 12.66
C VAL A 109 14.16 -5.36 12.98
N PRO A 110 13.77 -5.66 14.23
CA PRO A 110 13.14 -6.93 14.56
C PRO A 110 11.78 -7.09 13.84
N GLY A 111 11.51 -8.26 13.27
CA GLY A 111 10.27 -8.56 12.56
C GLY A 111 10.37 -9.81 11.71
#